data_AF-A0A1C0B2R5-F1
#
_entry.id   AF-A0A1C0B2R5-F1
#
_cell.length_a   1.000
_cell.length_b   1.000
_cell.length_c   1.000
_cell.angle_alpha   90.00
_cell.angle_beta   90.00
_cell.angle_gamma   90.00
#
_symmetry.space_group_name_H-M   'P 1'
#
loop_
_entity.id
_entity.type
_entity.pdbx_description
1 polymer ?
#
loop_
_entity_poly.entity_id
_entity_poly.type
_entity_poly.pdbx_seq_one_letter_code
_entity_poly.pdbx_strand_id
1 'polypeptide(L)'
;MNNIKILHTFEIVTKISQDKRKQLIRWFACQNLDFQCLVFEKQSNHYFKLKNEGIDKKILSFASFIFAVQELYQQEQILKSKNKSQSLDKLENLSRIEKLKLRKEKLQPKQEMLLNLHSVIENLYLEGFSSRKIQHFLLIRHKKSISHTSISKYINTYILNSKNQAGDKND
;
A
#
# COMPACT_ATOMS: atom_id res chain seq x y z
N MET A 1 -14.30 0.94 -29.44
CA MET A 1 -13.21 1.60 -30.20
C MET A 1 -12.22 2.41 -29.34
N ASN A 2 -12.62 3.09 -28.25
CA ASN A 2 -11.67 3.89 -27.43
C ASN A 2 -10.66 3.06 -26.62
N ASN A 3 -11.03 1.87 -26.16
CA ASN A 3 -10.16 1.05 -25.28
C ASN A 3 -8.93 0.51 -26.03
N ILE A 4 -9.09 0.16 -27.31
CA ILE A 4 -8.01 -0.34 -28.18
C ILE A 4 -6.99 0.77 -28.46
N LYS A 5 -7.45 2.01 -28.69
CA LYS A 5 -6.56 3.17 -28.90
C LYS A 5 -5.73 3.47 -27.66
N ILE A 6 -6.36 3.51 -26.47
CA ILE A 6 -5.66 3.73 -25.20
C ILE A 6 -4.61 2.65 -24.95
N LEU A 7 -4.95 1.40 -25.24
CA LEU A 7 -4.04 0.28 -25.08
C LEU A 7 -2.83 0.37 -26.02
N HIS A 8 -3.03 0.69 -27.30
CA HIS A 8 -1.93 0.88 -28.24
C HIS A 8 -1.05 2.07 -27.87
N THR A 9 -1.62 3.20 -27.46
CA THR A 9 -0.83 4.35 -26.98
C THR A 9 0.02 3.96 -25.77
N PHE A 10 -0.55 3.19 -24.84
CA PHE A 10 0.20 2.68 -23.69
C PHE A 10 1.33 1.73 -24.09
N GLU A 11 1.09 0.81 -25.02
CA GLU A 11 2.10 -0.15 -25.49
C GLU A 11 3.23 0.54 -26.26
N ILE A 12 2.92 1.58 -27.03
CA ILE A 12 3.94 2.38 -27.73
C ILE A 12 4.86 3.09 -26.73
N VAL A 13 4.28 3.71 -25.69
CA VAL A 13 5.04 4.43 -24.64
C VAL A 13 5.88 3.47 -23.81
N THR A 14 5.28 2.37 -23.35
CA THR A 14 5.94 1.49 -22.37
C THR A 14 6.78 0.39 -23.00
N LYS A 15 6.46 -0.02 -24.24
CA LYS A 15 7.01 -1.21 -24.90
C LYS A 15 6.77 -2.49 -24.09
N ILE A 16 5.72 -2.52 -23.26
CA ILE A 16 5.36 -3.66 -22.41
C ILE A 16 4.12 -4.32 -22.99
N SER A 17 4.21 -5.63 -23.26
CA SER A 17 3.08 -6.42 -23.74
C SER A 17 1.98 -6.57 -22.68
N GLN A 18 0.75 -6.83 -23.12
CA GLN A 18 -0.38 -7.04 -22.20
C GLN A 18 -0.13 -8.13 -21.15
N ASP A 19 0.49 -9.24 -21.56
CA ASP A 19 0.75 -10.37 -20.66
C ASP A 19 1.80 -10.02 -19.62
N LYS A 20 2.85 -9.30 -20.03
CA LYS A 20 3.87 -8.81 -19.10
C LYS A 20 3.27 -7.84 -18.08
N ARG A 21 2.39 -6.94 -18.53
CA ARG A 21 1.64 -6.03 -17.64
C ARG A 21 0.81 -6.80 -16.62
N LYS A 22 0.04 -7.81 -17.04
CA LYS A 22 -0.76 -8.66 -16.13
C LYS A 22 0.13 -9.38 -15.11
N GLN A 23 1.28 -9.90 -15.55
CA GLN A 23 2.24 -10.55 -14.67
C GLN A 23 2.76 -9.60 -13.59
N LEU A 24 3.16 -8.38 -13.98
CA LEU A 24 3.68 -7.37 -13.06
C LEU A 24 2.62 -6.94 -12.03
N ILE A 25 1.38 -6.73 -12.47
CA ILE A 25 0.27 -6.35 -11.57
C ILE A 25 -0.02 -7.48 -10.56
N ARG A 26 -0.07 -8.73 -11.02
CA ARG A 26 -0.26 -9.89 -10.13
C ARG A 26 0.87 -10.00 -9.12
N TRP A 27 2.11 -9.82 -9.56
CA TRP A 27 3.25 -9.84 -8.67
C TRP A 27 3.19 -8.71 -7.64
N PHE A 28 2.85 -7.49 -8.05
CA PHE A 28 2.66 -6.33 -7.17
C PHE A 28 1.60 -6.59 -6.09
N ALA A 29 0.45 -7.14 -6.47
CA ALA A 29 -0.66 -7.45 -5.55
C ALA A 29 -0.28 -8.45 -4.44
N CYS A 30 0.76 -9.26 -4.66
CA CYS A 30 1.26 -10.21 -3.67
C CYS A 30 2.34 -9.64 -2.74
N GLN A 31 2.79 -8.39 -2.92
CA GLN A 31 3.79 -7.76 -2.06
C GLN A 31 3.14 -7.13 -0.82
N ASN A 32 3.93 -6.97 0.26
CA ASN A 32 3.46 -6.31 1.49
C ASN A 32 3.29 -4.79 1.30
N LEU A 33 2.61 -4.14 2.26
CA LEU A 33 2.24 -2.73 2.13
C LEU A 33 3.47 -1.81 2.01
N ASP A 34 4.51 -2.05 2.82
CA ASP A 34 5.76 -1.28 2.76
C ASP A 34 6.38 -1.31 1.35
N PHE A 35 6.38 -2.48 0.71
CA PHE A 35 6.90 -2.64 -0.65
C PHE A 35 5.98 -2.00 -1.69
N GLN A 36 4.65 -2.06 -1.48
CA GLN A 36 3.71 -1.35 -2.33
C GLN A 36 3.94 0.17 -2.26
N CYS A 37 4.21 0.73 -1.08
CA CYS A 37 4.57 2.14 -0.91
C CYS A 37 5.88 2.51 -1.65
N LEU A 38 6.91 1.66 -1.57
CA LEU A 38 8.17 1.85 -2.28
C LEU A 38 7.97 1.96 -3.81
N VAL A 39 7.00 1.22 -4.37
CA VAL A 39 6.65 1.34 -5.80
C VAL A 39 6.20 2.76 -6.13
N PHE A 40 5.39 3.38 -5.28
CA PHE A 40 4.89 4.75 -5.51
C PHE A 40 5.98 5.82 -5.34
N GLU A 41 6.94 5.60 -4.44
CA GLU A 41 8.13 6.47 -4.36
C GLU A 41 8.91 6.45 -5.69
N LYS A 42 9.17 5.25 -6.22
CA LYS A 42 9.87 5.07 -7.50
C LYS A 42 9.02 5.53 -8.70
N GLN A 43 7.69 5.41 -8.61
CA GLN A 43 6.76 5.88 -9.63
C GLN A 43 6.94 7.37 -9.91
N SER A 44 7.10 8.19 -8.86
CA SER A 44 7.32 9.64 -9.03
C SER A 44 8.53 9.93 -9.93
N ASN A 45 9.63 9.21 -9.73
CA ASN A 45 10.84 9.37 -10.54
C ASN A 45 10.59 9.00 -12.02
N HIS A 46 9.87 7.91 -12.28
CA HIS A 46 9.51 7.51 -13.65
C HIS A 46 8.51 8.47 -14.28
N TYR A 47 7.58 9.02 -13.49
CA TYR A 47 6.61 10.01 -13.95
C TYR A 47 7.31 11.27 -14.46
N PHE A 48 8.29 11.79 -13.72
CA PHE A 48 9.06 12.96 -14.15
C PHE A 48 9.88 12.70 -15.41
N LYS A 49 10.45 11.51 -15.57
CA LYS A 49 11.21 11.14 -16.78
C LYS A 49 10.32 11.12 -18.03
N LEU A 50 9.12 10.54 -17.91
CA LEU A 50 8.18 10.40 -19.03
C LEU A 50 7.34 11.66 -19.28
N LYS A 51 7.32 12.63 -18.35
CA LYS A 51 6.54 13.87 -18.47
C LYS A 51 6.90 14.70 -19.70
N ASN A 52 8.12 14.56 -20.21
CA ASN A 52 8.63 15.32 -21.35
C ASN A 52 8.08 14.85 -22.71
N GLU A 53 7.31 13.76 -22.76
CA GLU A 53 6.90 13.10 -24.00
C GLU A 53 5.51 13.53 -24.52
N GLY A 54 4.85 14.52 -23.90
CA GLY A 54 3.57 15.05 -24.38
C GLY A 54 2.38 14.07 -24.28
N ILE A 55 2.48 13.06 -23.41
CA ILE A 55 1.51 11.98 -23.25
C ILE A 55 0.33 12.42 -22.36
N ASP A 56 -0.86 11.84 -22.59
CA ASP A 56 -2.00 11.99 -21.67
C ASP A 56 -1.59 11.62 -20.23
N LYS A 57 -1.91 12.52 -19.30
CA LYS A 57 -1.57 12.43 -17.87
C LYS A 57 -2.00 11.11 -17.24
N LYS A 58 -3.14 10.53 -17.68
CA LYS A 58 -3.64 9.23 -17.20
C LYS A 58 -2.74 8.07 -17.64
N ILE A 59 -2.40 8.04 -18.93
CA ILE A 59 -1.52 7.01 -19.51
C ILE A 59 -0.13 7.13 -18.91
N LEU A 60 0.37 8.35 -18.76
CA LEU A 60 1.64 8.66 -18.14
C LEU A 60 1.72 8.14 -16.69
N SER A 61 0.69 8.43 -15.88
CA SER A 61 0.63 7.93 -14.50
C SER A 61 0.66 6.41 -14.44
N PHE A 62 -0.12 5.74 -15.30
CA PHE A 62 -0.16 4.29 -15.31
C PHE A 62 1.15 3.68 -15.86
N ALA A 63 1.75 4.27 -16.89
CA ALA A 63 3.04 3.86 -17.44
C ALA A 63 4.16 3.96 -16.40
N SER A 64 4.24 5.09 -15.70
CA SER A 64 5.22 5.29 -14.62
C SER A 64 5.08 4.27 -13.49
N PHE A 65 3.84 3.88 -13.15
CA PHE A 65 3.57 2.82 -12.19
C PHE A 65 4.07 1.47 -12.67
N ILE A 66 3.74 1.08 -13.90
CA ILE A 66 4.19 -0.21 -14.45
C ILE A 66 5.72 -0.27 -14.57
N PHE A 67 6.40 0.83 -14.92
CA PHE A 67 7.85 0.90 -14.91
C PHE A 67 8.46 0.75 -13.52
N ALA A 68 7.89 1.39 -12.51
CA ALA A 68 8.34 1.22 -11.12
C ALA A 68 8.19 -0.23 -10.65
N VAL A 69 7.05 -0.88 -10.96
CA VAL A 69 6.82 -2.30 -10.66
C VAL A 69 7.83 -3.19 -11.40
N GLN A 70 8.10 -2.89 -12.68
CA GLN A 70 9.07 -3.65 -13.48
C GLN A 70 10.49 -3.54 -12.92
N GLU A 71 10.94 -2.33 -12.57
CA GLU A 71 12.26 -2.09 -11.99
C GLU A 71 12.46 -2.92 -10.73
N LEU A 72 11.49 -2.86 -9.80
CA LEU A 72 11.54 -3.60 -8.54
C LEU A 72 11.41 -5.11 -8.75
N TYR A 73 10.61 -5.55 -9.71
CA TYR A 73 10.53 -6.96 -10.09
C TYR A 73 11.87 -7.50 -10.59
N GLN A 74 12.56 -6.74 -11.47
CA GLN A 74 13.88 -7.12 -11.98
C GLN A 74 14.93 -7.17 -10.87
N GLN A 75 14.93 -6.17 -9.97
CA GLN A 75 15.78 -6.16 -8.78
C GLN A 75 15.56 -7.40 -7.90
N GLU A 76 14.30 -7.83 -7.71
CA GLU A 76 14.00 -9.06 -6.99
C GLU A 76 14.54 -10.32 -7.70
N GLN A 77 14.42 -10.40 -9.03
CA GLN A 77 14.97 -11.55 -9.76
C GLN A 77 16.49 -11.62 -9.65
N ILE A 78 17.17 -10.47 -9.64
CA ILE A 78 18.61 -10.39 -9.41
C ILE A 78 18.99 -10.93 -8.02
N LEU A 79 18.22 -10.60 -6.97
CA LEU A 79 18.43 -11.15 -5.62
C LEU A 79 18.35 -12.68 -5.57
N LYS A 80 17.45 -13.27 -6.35
CA LYS A 80 17.27 -14.72 -6.44
C LYS A 80 18.35 -15.41 -7.28
N SER A 81 19.08 -14.66 -8.09
CA SER A 81 20.13 -15.21 -8.95
C SER A 81 21.42 -15.48 -8.18
N LYS A 82 22.15 -16.54 -8.56
CA LYS A 82 23.39 -16.96 -7.87
C LYS A 82 24.57 -15.99 -8.10
N ASN A 83 24.54 -15.18 -9.15
CA ASN A 83 25.66 -14.30 -9.53
C ASN A 83 25.30 -12.83 -9.27
N LYS A 84 25.74 -12.30 -8.12
CA LYS A 84 25.50 -10.91 -7.69
C LYS A 84 26.54 -9.94 -8.27
N SER A 85 26.55 -9.74 -9.59
CA SER A 85 27.34 -8.65 -10.20
C SER A 85 26.48 -7.37 -10.28
N GLN A 86 26.58 -6.50 -9.28
CA GLN A 86 25.83 -5.24 -9.23
C GLN A 86 26.69 -4.11 -8.64
N SER A 87 26.40 -2.87 -9.03
CA SER A 87 27.03 -1.66 -8.46
C SER A 87 26.58 -1.41 -7.02
N LEU A 88 27.39 -0.67 -6.25
CA LEU A 88 27.14 -0.38 -4.82
C LEU A 88 25.76 0.25 -4.55
N ASP A 89 25.33 1.22 -5.36
CA ASP A 89 24.00 1.84 -5.24
C ASP A 89 22.85 0.84 -5.44
N LYS A 90 23.03 -0.15 -6.32
CA LYS A 90 22.02 -1.18 -6.54
C LYS A 90 21.98 -2.11 -5.34
N LEU A 91 23.12 -2.47 -4.76
CA LEU A 91 23.22 -3.29 -3.55
C LEU A 91 22.53 -2.67 -2.33
N GLU A 92 22.60 -1.34 -2.15
CA GLU A 92 21.89 -0.67 -1.05
C GLU A 92 20.37 -0.81 -1.18
N ASN A 93 19.82 -0.54 -2.39
CA ASN A 93 18.39 -0.70 -2.66
C ASN A 93 17.94 -2.17 -2.48
N LEU A 94 18.78 -3.12 -2.86
CA LEU A 94 18.54 -4.55 -2.68
C LEU A 94 18.43 -4.95 -1.20
N SER A 95 19.30 -4.41 -0.33
CA SER A 95 19.24 -4.67 1.11
C SER A 95 17.95 -4.15 1.75
N ARG A 96 17.41 -3.02 1.26
CA ARG A 96 16.11 -2.48 1.68
C ARG A 96 14.99 -3.42 1.26
N ILE A 97 15.00 -3.91 0.02
CA ILE A 97 14.02 -4.86 -0.51
C ILE A 97 13.98 -6.16 0.30
N GLU A 98 15.14 -6.72 0.64
CA GLU A 98 15.23 -7.93 1.47
C GLU A 98 14.61 -7.71 2.86
N LYS A 99 14.93 -6.59 3.52
CA LYS A 99 14.37 -6.23 4.82
C LYS A 99 12.85 -6.06 4.77
N LEU A 100 12.32 -5.44 3.71
CA LEU A 100 10.89 -5.29 3.53
C LEU A 100 10.22 -6.66 3.39
N LYS A 101 10.75 -7.59 2.59
CA LYS A 101 10.14 -8.93 2.43
C LYS A 101 10.13 -9.79 3.69
N LEU A 102 11.11 -9.61 4.58
CA LEU A 102 11.15 -10.35 5.85
C LEU A 102 10.01 -9.92 6.80
N ARG A 103 9.48 -8.70 6.64
CA ARG A 103 8.30 -8.21 7.36
C ARG A 103 7.03 -8.79 6.73
N LYS A 104 6.71 -10.04 7.07
CA LYS A 104 5.39 -10.61 6.76
C LYS A 104 4.36 -10.00 7.71
N GLU A 105 3.34 -9.36 7.14
CA GLU A 105 2.18 -8.92 7.91
C GLU A 105 1.45 -10.14 8.47
N LYS A 106 1.29 -10.20 9.79
CA LYS A 106 0.46 -11.22 10.43
C LYS A 106 -1.01 -10.78 10.30
N LEU A 107 -1.83 -11.60 9.67
CA LEU A 107 -3.28 -11.44 9.67
C LEU A 107 -3.78 -11.39 11.12
N GLN A 108 -4.42 -10.27 11.50
CA GLN A 108 -5.03 -10.10 12.81
C GLN A 108 -6.53 -9.86 12.61
N PRO A 109 -7.34 -10.93 12.49
CA PRO A 109 -8.76 -10.80 12.14
C PRO A 109 -9.56 -9.90 13.09
N LYS A 110 -9.19 -9.88 14.38
CA LYS A 110 -9.82 -9.00 15.38
C LYS A 110 -9.46 -7.52 15.18
N GLN A 111 -8.23 -7.22 14.79
CA GLN A 111 -7.82 -5.85 14.50
C GLN A 111 -8.45 -5.35 13.21
N GLU A 112 -8.47 -6.16 12.15
CA GLU A 112 -9.16 -5.85 10.89
C GLU A 112 -10.64 -5.57 11.10
N MET A 113 -11.31 -6.39 11.92
CA MET A 113 -12.71 -6.15 12.29
C MET A 113 -12.91 -4.81 13.01
N LEU A 114 -12.02 -4.44 13.93
CA LEU A 114 -12.08 -3.14 14.61
C LEU A 114 -11.81 -1.98 13.64
N LEU A 115 -10.86 -2.13 12.71
CA LEU A 115 -10.61 -1.16 11.64
C LEU A 115 -11.84 -0.96 10.74
N ASN A 116 -12.53 -2.05 10.38
CA ASN A 116 -13.76 -1.97 9.59
C ASN A 116 -14.91 -1.25 10.33
N LEU A 117 -14.86 -1.21 11.67
CA LEU A 117 -15.82 -0.54 12.51
C LEU A 117 -15.26 0.75 13.12
N HIS A 118 -14.17 1.30 12.56
CA HIS A 118 -13.46 2.45 13.11
C HIS A 118 -14.39 3.63 13.39
N SER A 119 -15.13 4.08 12.38
CA SER A 119 -16.05 5.22 12.49
C SER A 119 -17.14 4.99 13.54
N VAL A 120 -17.65 3.76 13.67
CA VAL A 120 -18.66 3.42 14.69
C VAL A 120 -18.06 3.50 16.10
N ILE A 121 -16.87 2.94 16.30
CA ILE A 121 -16.18 2.94 17.59
C ILE A 121 -15.77 4.36 17.97
N GLU A 122 -15.27 5.15 17.01
CA GLU A 122 -14.91 6.54 17.20
C GLU A 122 -16.12 7.37 17.63
N ASN A 123 -17.24 7.30 16.92
CA ASN A 123 -18.45 8.05 17.27
C ASN A 123 -18.96 7.67 18.67
N LEU A 124 -19.05 6.39 19.00
CA LEU A 124 -19.46 5.95 20.33
C LEU A 124 -18.50 6.45 21.42
N TYR A 125 -17.20 6.46 21.14
CA TYR A 125 -16.22 7.00 22.08
C TYR A 125 -16.36 8.52 22.25
N LEU A 126 -16.57 9.26 21.17
CA LEU A 126 -16.82 10.71 21.18
C LEU A 126 -18.12 11.06 21.94
N GLU A 127 -19.14 10.21 21.85
CA GLU A 127 -20.39 10.30 22.63
C GLU A 127 -20.21 9.94 24.13
N GLY A 128 -18.98 9.61 24.56
CA GLY A 128 -18.66 9.32 25.96
C GLY A 128 -18.93 7.89 26.39
N PHE A 129 -19.12 6.94 25.46
CA PHE A 129 -19.32 5.54 25.82
C PHE A 129 -18.00 4.92 26.30
N SER A 130 -18.07 4.22 27.44
CA SER A 130 -16.94 3.43 27.93
C SER A 130 -16.71 2.20 27.06
N SER A 131 -15.49 1.66 27.05
CA SER A 131 -15.14 0.46 26.27
C SER A 131 -16.05 -0.75 26.54
N ARG A 132 -16.63 -0.86 27.74
CA ARG A 132 -17.63 -1.89 28.08
C ARG A 132 -18.96 -1.65 27.38
N LYS A 133 -19.43 -0.40 27.31
CA LYS A 133 -20.65 -0.07 26.58
C LYS A 133 -20.45 -0.23 25.07
N ILE A 134 -19.29 0.16 24.55
CA ILE A 134 -18.92 -0.07 23.13
C ILE A 134 -18.88 -1.58 22.84
N GLN A 135 -18.26 -2.37 23.72
CA GLN A 135 -18.27 -3.84 23.60
C GLN A 135 -19.70 -4.39 23.47
N HIS A 136 -20.58 -3.96 24.37
CA HIS A 136 -21.97 -4.39 24.38
C HIS A 136 -22.71 -3.97 23.09
N PHE A 137 -22.48 -2.75 22.63
CA PHE A 137 -23.04 -2.24 21.38
C PHE A 137 -22.58 -3.08 20.18
N LEU A 138 -21.28 -3.37 20.07
CA LEU A 138 -20.71 -4.20 19.00
C LEU A 138 -21.27 -5.63 19.02
N LEU A 139 -21.52 -6.18 20.21
CA LEU A 139 -22.13 -7.50 20.36
C LEU A 139 -23.58 -7.51 19.88
N ILE A 140 -24.39 -6.52 20.27
CA ILE A 140 -25.82 -6.46 19.94
C ILE A 140 -26.05 -6.06 18.47
N ARG A 141 -25.44 -4.95 18.04
CA ARG A 141 -25.74 -4.33 16.73
C ARG A 141 -24.94 -4.95 15.60
N HIS A 142 -23.69 -5.35 15.86
CA HIS A 142 -22.79 -5.87 14.82
C HIS A 142 -22.50 -7.38 14.96
N LYS A 143 -23.06 -8.05 15.99
CA LYS A 143 -22.84 -9.47 16.28
C LYS A 143 -21.35 -9.83 16.38
N LYS A 144 -20.53 -8.90 16.88
CA LYS A 144 -19.09 -9.06 17.02
C LYS A 144 -18.70 -9.26 18.48
N SER A 145 -18.14 -10.42 18.80
CA SER A 145 -17.59 -10.71 20.13
C SER A 145 -16.13 -10.25 20.21
N ILE A 146 -15.88 -9.20 20.98
CA ILE A 146 -14.53 -8.69 21.26
C ILE A 146 -14.43 -8.27 22.72
N SER A 147 -13.24 -8.34 23.32
CA SER A 147 -13.06 -7.90 24.70
C SER A 147 -13.04 -6.37 24.79
N HIS A 148 -13.62 -5.81 25.86
CA HIS A 148 -13.46 -4.37 26.16
C HIS A 148 -11.99 -3.96 26.27
N THR A 149 -11.09 -4.85 26.70
CA THR A 149 -9.64 -4.58 26.73
C THR A 149 -9.06 -4.36 25.34
N SER A 150 -9.52 -5.13 24.34
CA SER A 150 -9.10 -4.96 22.94
C SER A 150 -9.62 -3.65 22.38
N ILE A 151 -10.85 -3.26 22.73
CA ILE A 151 -11.44 -1.97 22.35
C ILE A 151 -10.67 -0.81 23.00
N SER A 152 -10.39 -0.86 24.30
CA SER A 152 -9.59 0.16 24.99
C SER A 152 -8.22 0.33 24.34
N LYS A 153 -7.54 -0.79 24.04
CA LYS A 153 -6.25 -0.75 23.34
C LYS A 153 -6.39 -0.09 21.97
N TYR A 154 -7.42 -0.43 21.21
CA TYR A 154 -7.70 0.15 19.91
C TYR A 154 -7.97 1.66 19.97
N ILE A 155 -8.80 2.12 20.91
CA ILE A 155 -9.10 3.54 21.12
C ILE A 155 -7.80 4.30 21.43
N ASN A 156 -6.98 3.80 22.34
CA ASN A 156 -5.73 4.44 22.70
C ASN A 156 -4.76 4.51 21.49
N THR A 157 -4.65 3.42 20.73
CA THR A 157 -3.72 3.34 19.59
C THR A 157 -4.18 4.17 18.38
N TYR A 158 -5.47 4.19 18.06
CA TYR A 158 -5.96 4.70 16.76
C TYR A 158 -6.89 5.90 16.84
N ILE A 159 -7.53 6.15 17.98
CA ILE A 159 -8.47 7.29 18.15
C ILE A 159 -7.81 8.42 18.94
N LEU A 160 -7.03 8.10 19.98
CA LEU A 160 -6.31 9.13 20.75
C LEU A 160 -5.03 9.58 20.05
N ASN A 161 -4.22 8.64 19.54
CA ASN A 161 -2.96 9.01 18.88
C ASN A 161 -3.15 9.68 17.51
N SER A 162 -4.23 9.39 16.78
CA SER A 162 -4.52 10.04 15.49
C SER A 162 -4.81 11.53 15.67
N LYS A 163 -5.45 11.92 16.78
CA LYS A 163 -5.69 13.32 17.13
C LYS A 163 -4.40 14.07 17.47
N ASN A 164 -3.45 13.41 18.11
CA ASN A 164 -2.14 14.02 18.42
C ASN A 164 -1.32 14.30 17.14
N GLN A 165 -1.42 13.45 16.11
CA GLN A 165 -0.73 13.66 14.83
C GLN A 165 -1.40 14.71 13.93
N ALA A 166 -2.70 14.96 14.11
CA ALA A 166 -3.42 16.02 13.40
C ALA A 166 -3.24 17.41 14.03
N GLY A 167 -2.81 17.49 15.29
CA GLY A 167 -2.54 18.74 16.03
C GLY A 167 -1.18 19.38 15.71
N ASP A 168 -0.17 18.60 15.33
CA ASP A 168 1.22 19.06 15.09
C ASP A 168 1.45 19.74 13.71
N LYS A 169 0.39 20.18 13.02
CA LYS A 169 0.49 20.88 11.72
C LYS A 169 0.06 22.34 11.75
N ASN A 170 -0.26 22.88 12.92
CA ASN A 170 -0.53 24.30 13.09
C ASN A 170 0.28 24.83 14.27
N ASP A 171 1.59 25.04 14.04
CA ASP A 171 2.41 26.05 14.72
C ASP A 171 3.56 26.45 13.77
#